data_AF-A0AAU8A6T9-F1
#
_entry.id   AF-A0AAU8A6T9-F1
#
_cell.length_a   1.000
_cell.length_b   1.000
_cell.length_c   1.000
_cell.angle_alpha   90.00
_cell.angle_beta   90.00
_cell.angle_gamma   90.00
#
_symmetry.space_group_name_H-M   'P 1'
#
loop_
_entity.id
_entity.type
_entity.pdbx_description
1 polymer ?
#
loop_
_entity_poly.entity_id
_entity_poly.type
_entity_poly.pdbx_seq_one_letter_code
_entity_poly.pdbx_strand_id
1 'polypeptide(L)'
;MPSLNEYYTQYLNDLGSQYKAQMDTETQNYNASKKNLDSSYNRSAGQLGTVREQAMRDAYVSQQKAMRDMPVTLAAQGIRGGMTESTYGNLLKTYQNSRNAATTSYNQQYGDLTQNYQNNMTELENAYRKNISDIKAAQNADAWARANDSWAAYLQEQAEKRAQEQWDMEKQKKTGRSSGGGGGSTGNSGTMTEYQKRSAMEAADKAAGRDPYAWQKRYYLNATGKWYRTQAEAREALKKAGKSPYGKQKK
;
A
#
# COMPACT_ATOMS: atom_id res chain seq x y z
N MET A 1 -30.00 -11.96 -14.78
CA MET A 1 -29.73 -10.93 -13.76
C MET A 1 -28.23 -10.88 -13.58
N PRO A 2 -27.59 -9.71 -13.68
CA PRO A 2 -26.15 -9.62 -13.48
C PRO A 2 -25.82 -10.02 -12.04
N SER A 3 -24.76 -10.78 -11.84
CA SER A 3 -24.26 -11.18 -10.52
C SER A 3 -23.17 -10.23 -10.03
N LEU A 4 -22.93 -10.20 -8.71
CA LEU A 4 -21.83 -9.42 -8.12
C LEU A 4 -20.47 -9.75 -8.75
N ASN A 5 -20.26 -11.02 -9.11
CA ASN A 5 -19.01 -11.49 -9.72
C ASN A 5 -18.84 -11.02 -11.18
N GLU A 6 -19.93 -10.84 -11.92
CA GLU A 6 -19.89 -10.27 -13.27
C GLU A 6 -19.50 -8.78 -13.22
N TYR A 7 -20.07 -8.01 -12.29
CA TYR A 7 -19.66 -6.61 -12.06
C TYR A 7 -18.19 -6.53 -11.64
N TYR A 8 -17.73 -7.40 -10.73
CA TYR A 8 -16.34 -7.45 -10.31
C TYR A 8 -15.39 -7.66 -11.49
N THR A 9 -15.66 -8.68 -12.31
CA THR A 9 -14.81 -9.01 -13.48
C THR A 9 -14.78 -7.86 -14.49
N GLN A 10 -15.92 -7.20 -14.72
CA GLN A 10 -16.01 -6.04 -15.60
C GLN A 10 -15.15 -4.88 -15.09
N TYR A 11 -15.27 -4.51 -13.82
CA TYR A 11 -14.48 -3.41 -13.24
C TYR A 11 -12.99 -3.76 -13.13
N LEU A 12 -12.65 -5.02 -12.90
CA LEU A 12 -11.26 -5.47 -12.89
C LEU A 12 -10.60 -5.26 -14.26
N ASN A 13 -11.33 -5.55 -15.34
CA ASN A 13 -10.86 -5.33 -16.72
C ASN A 13 -10.76 -3.84 -17.06
N ASP A 14 -11.75 -3.04 -16.68
CA ASP A 14 -11.76 -1.57 -16.88
C ASP A 14 -10.55 -0.89 -16.19
N LEU A 15 -10.26 -1.29 -14.96
CA LEU A 15 -9.11 -0.80 -14.20
C LEU A 15 -7.77 -1.37 -14.70
N GLY A 16 -7.78 -2.42 -15.51
CA GLY A 16 -6.60 -3.15 -15.97
C GLY A 16 -5.55 -2.25 -16.62
N SER A 17 -5.97 -1.36 -17.53
CA SER A 17 -5.04 -0.48 -18.25
C SER A 17 -4.35 0.54 -17.35
N GLN A 18 -5.08 1.11 -16.38
CA GLN A 18 -4.54 2.11 -15.45
C GLN A 18 -3.52 1.48 -14.50
N TYR A 19 -3.89 0.38 -13.85
CA TYR A 19 -3.01 -0.31 -12.91
C TYR A 19 -1.81 -0.96 -13.61
N LYS A 20 -1.98 -1.41 -14.85
CA LYS A 20 -0.86 -1.83 -15.69
C LYS A 20 0.14 -0.69 -15.92
N ALA A 21 -0.32 0.51 -16.27
CA ALA A 21 0.58 1.66 -16.45
C ALA A 21 1.35 2.01 -15.15
N GLN A 22 0.71 1.87 -13.99
CA GLN A 22 1.37 2.05 -12.69
C GLN A 22 2.44 0.98 -12.45
N MET A 23 2.14 -0.30 -12.69
CA MET A 23 3.13 -1.38 -12.57
C MET A 23 4.30 -1.22 -13.55
N ASP A 24 4.03 -0.78 -14.78
CA ASP A 24 5.05 -0.54 -15.80
C ASP A 24 5.98 0.61 -15.37
N THR A 25 5.42 1.70 -14.81
CA THR A 25 6.19 2.81 -14.23
C THR A 25 7.06 2.35 -13.06
N GLU A 26 6.50 1.55 -12.15
CA GLU A 26 7.23 1.01 -11.01
C GLU A 26 8.39 0.09 -11.47
N THR A 27 8.16 -0.69 -12.51
CA THR A 27 9.19 -1.54 -13.15
C THR A 27 10.31 -0.68 -13.75
N GLN A 28 9.98 0.43 -14.41
CA GLN A 28 10.97 1.37 -14.95
C GLN A 28 11.81 2.00 -13.83
N ASN A 29 11.16 2.44 -12.75
CA ASN A 29 11.83 3.02 -11.58
C ASN A 29 12.78 2.03 -10.90
N TYR A 30 12.34 0.77 -10.74
CA TYR A 30 13.17 -0.31 -10.22
C TYR A 30 14.41 -0.53 -11.10
N ASN A 31 14.23 -0.64 -12.42
CA ASN A 31 15.33 -0.85 -13.35
C ASN A 31 16.32 0.32 -13.37
N ALA A 32 15.83 1.56 -13.31
CA ALA A 32 16.67 2.74 -13.22
C ALA A 32 17.50 2.76 -11.92
N SER A 33 16.85 2.47 -10.79
CA SER A 33 17.50 2.40 -9.47
C SER A 33 18.56 1.30 -9.42
N LYS A 34 18.25 0.12 -9.96
CA LYS A 34 19.19 -0.99 -10.11
C LYS A 34 20.42 -0.58 -10.93
N LYS A 35 20.21 0.02 -12.10
CA LYS A 35 21.32 0.51 -12.95
C LYS A 35 22.20 1.54 -12.21
N ASN A 36 21.60 2.42 -11.43
CA ASN A 36 22.34 3.41 -10.64
C ASN A 36 23.17 2.75 -9.52
N LEU A 37 22.63 1.74 -8.84
CA LEU A 37 23.36 0.94 -7.85
C LEU A 37 24.54 0.21 -8.50
N ASP A 38 24.30 -0.49 -9.61
CA ASP A 38 25.34 -1.21 -10.36
C ASP A 38 26.48 -0.25 -10.78
N SER A 39 26.11 0.92 -11.31
CA SER A 39 27.08 1.93 -11.76
C SER A 39 27.89 2.51 -10.62
N SER A 40 27.24 2.75 -9.47
CA SER A 40 27.90 3.30 -8.27
C SER A 40 28.86 2.28 -7.66
N TYR A 41 28.44 1.02 -7.57
CA TYR A 41 29.29 -0.08 -7.12
C TYR A 41 30.54 -0.22 -8.00
N ASN A 42 30.36 -0.29 -9.33
CA ASN A 42 31.47 -0.44 -10.27
C ASN A 42 32.45 0.74 -10.20
N ARG A 43 31.95 1.97 -10.05
CA ARG A 43 32.80 3.16 -9.88
C ARG A 43 33.61 3.08 -8.59
N SER A 44 32.97 2.77 -7.47
CA SER A 44 33.65 2.67 -6.17
C SER A 44 34.68 1.53 -6.17
N ALA A 45 34.35 0.38 -6.75
CA ALA A 45 35.29 -0.74 -6.92
C ALA A 45 36.53 -0.33 -7.73
N GLY A 46 36.35 0.40 -8.83
CA GLY A 46 37.47 0.91 -9.63
C GLY A 46 38.33 1.93 -8.88
N GLN A 47 37.71 2.80 -8.08
CA GLN A 47 38.42 3.76 -7.23
C GLN A 47 39.27 3.05 -6.17
N LEU A 48 38.70 2.04 -5.48
CA LEU A 48 39.43 1.23 -4.51
C LEU A 48 40.65 0.53 -5.14
N GLY A 49 40.48 -0.03 -6.34
CA GLY A 49 41.59 -0.63 -7.08
C GLY A 49 42.71 0.37 -7.37
N THR A 50 42.34 1.58 -7.80
CA THR A 50 43.31 2.67 -8.05
C THR A 50 44.04 3.11 -6.78
N VAL A 51 43.33 3.21 -5.65
CA VAL A 51 43.92 3.56 -4.35
C VAL A 51 44.91 2.48 -3.92
N ARG A 52 44.57 1.20 -4.08
CA ARG A 52 45.49 0.09 -3.79
C ARG A 52 46.74 0.16 -4.67
N GLU A 53 46.59 0.37 -5.97
CA GLU A 53 47.70 0.50 -6.92
C GLU A 53 48.63 1.65 -6.51
N GLN A 54 48.05 2.80 -6.14
CA GLN A 54 48.82 3.95 -5.67
C GLN A 54 49.60 3.64 -4.39
N ALA A 55 48.95 3.04 -3.39
CA ALA A 55 49.61 2.65 -2.14
C ALA A 55 50.76 1.64 -2.37
N MET A 56 50.60 0.72 -3.32
CA MET A 56 51.65 -0.22 -3.71
C MET A 56 52.85 0.49 -4.36
N ARG A 57 52.59 1.45 -5.26
CA ARG A 57 53.63 2.27 -5.89
C ARG A 57 54.35 3.13 -4.86
N ASP A 58 53.62 3.74 -3.93
CA ASP A 58 54.20 4.58 -2.88
C ASP A 58 55.10 3.75 -1.94
N ALA A 59 54.68 2.53 -1.60
CA ALA A 59 55.52 1.59 -0.83
C ALA A 59 56.83 1.26 -1.56
N TYR A 60 56.77 1.01 -2.88
CA TYR A 60 57.96 0.74 -3.69
C TYR A 60 58.86 1.97 -3.81
N VAL A 61 58.30 3.14 -4.11
CA VAL A 61 59.07 4.40 -4.20
C VAL A 61 59.73 4.74 -2.86
N SER A 62 59.02 4.52 -1.75
CA SER A 62 59.54 4.71 -0.40
C SER A 62 60.72 3.76 -0.12
N GLN A 63 60.59 2.47 -0.49
CA GLN A 63 61.68 1.50 -0.39
C GLN A 63 62.90 1.96 -1.20
N GLN A 64 62.71 2.36 -2.47
CA GLN A 64 63.80 2.79 -3.35
C GLN A 64 64.50 4.05 -2.83
N LYS A 65 63.74 5.04 -2.36
CA LYS A 65 64.31 6.25 -1.73
C LYS A 65 65.13 5.89 -0.49
N ALA A 66 64.57 5.07 0.39
CA ALA A 66 65.25 4.67 1.61
C ALA A 66 66.50 3.82 1.33
N MET A 67 66.49 2.94 0.32
CA MET A 67 67.71 2.23 -0.11
C MET A 67 68.79 3.17 -0.66
N ARG A 68 68.38 4.20 -1.43
CA ARG A 68 69.29 5.20 -2.00
C ARG A 68 69.89 6.12 -0.94
N ASP A 69 69.10 6.57 0.02
CA ASP A 69 69.52 7.57 1.01
C ASP A 69 70.31 6.93 2.16
N MET A 70 70.14 5.63 2.42
CA MET A 70 70.74 4.95 3.56
C MET A 70 72.29 4.91 3.59
N PRO A 71 73.04 4.76 2.47
CA PRO A 71 74.50 4.90 2.50
C PRO A 71 74.97 6.27 3.03
N VAL A 72 74.25 7.34 2.70
CA VAL A 72 74.56 8.70 3.19
C VAL A 72 74.28 8.78 4.70
N THR A 73 73.16 8.21 5.15
CA THR A 73 72.78 8.19 6.56
C THR A 73 73.75 7.37 7.41
N LEU A 74 74.19 6.20 6.93
CA LEU A 74 75.19 5.36 7.61
C LEU A 74 76.56 6.05 7.68
N ALA A 75 76.99 6.69 6.58
CA ALA A 75 78.23 7.45 6.54
C ALA A 75 78.20 8.65 7.52
N ALA A 76 77.06 9.33 7.64
CA ALA A 76 76.86 10.41 8.61
C ALA A 76 76.93 9.95 10.07
N GLN A 77 76.62 8.68 10.35
CA GLN A 77 76.74 8.06 11.68
C GLN A 77 78.14 7.48 11.95
N GLY A 78 79.11 7.70 11.07
CA GLY A 78 80.46 7.15 11.19
C GLY A 78 80.57 5.66 10.83
N ILE A 79 79.49 5.03 10.35
CA ILE A 79 79.48 3.65 9.87
C ILE A 79 79.97 3.67 8.42
N ARG A 80 81.29 3.53 8.25
CA ARG A 80 81.94 3.41 6.94
C ARG A 80 82.06 1.94 6.55
N GLY A 81 80.97 1.40 6.02
CA GLY A 81 80.87 0.05 5.49
C GLY A 81 79.51 -0.07 4.82
N GLY A 82 79.42 -0.76 3.69
CA GLY A 82 78.17 -0.88 2.92
C GLY A 82 76.97 -1.33 3.77
N MET A 83 75.77 -1.16 3.20
CA MET A 83 74.49 -1.56 3.82
C MET A 83 74.62 -2.87 4.62
N THR A 84 74.40 -2.81 5.94
CA THR A 84 74.40 -4.01 6.77
C THR A 84 73.15 -4.86 6.45
N GLU A 85 73.31 -6.19 6.46
CA GLU A 85 72.25 -7.18 6.23
C GLU A 85 70.97 -6.84 7.02
N SER A 86 71.14 -6.41 8.29
CA SER A 86 70.05 -6.04 9.18
C SER A 86 69.29 -4.78 8.73
N THR A 87 69.99 -3.79 8.18
CA THR A 87 69.37 -2.57 7.66
C THR A 87 68.55 -2.87 6.41
N TYR A 88 69.10 -3.70 5.51
CA TYR A 88 68.37 -4.18 4.35
C TYR A 88 67.12 -4.98 4.73
N GLY A 89 67.25 -5.89 5.70
CA GLY A 89 66.15 -6.70 6.21
C GLY A 89 65.00 -5.85 6.77
N ASN A 90 65.32 -4.78 7.51
CA ASN A 90 64.31 -3.86 8.03
C ASN A 90 63.60 -3.05 6.92
N LEU A 91 64.35 -2.62 5.91
CA LEU A 91 63.81 -1.95 4.71
C LEU A 91 62.83 -2.87 3.96
N LEU A 92 63.23 -4.12 3.72
CA LEU A 92 62.39 -5.11 3.05
C LEU A 92 61.13 -5.43 3.87
N LYS A 93 61.27 -5.58 5.19
CA LYS A 93 60.13 -5.79 6.10
C LYS A 93 59.15 -4.62 6.07
N THR A 94 59.65 -3.38 6.06
CA THR A 94 58.81 -2.17 5.98
C THR A 94 58.03 -2.10 4.67
N TYR A 95 58.69 -2.42 3.55
CA TYR A 95 58.04 -2.52 2.24
C TYR A 95 56.96 -3.60 2.21
N GLN A 96 57.27 -4.81 2.67
CA GLN A 96 56.31 -5.92 2.73
C GLN A 96 55.11 -5.58 3.63
N ASN A 97 55.35 -4.99 4.80
CA ASN A 97 54.30 -4.54 5.71
C ASN A 97 53.39 -3.50 5.05
N SER A 98 53.96 -2.53 4.32
CA SER A 98 53.19 -1.49 3.62
C SER A 98 52.30 -2.09 2.52
N ARG A 99 52.81 -3.05 1.75
CA ARG A 99 52.02 -3.77 0.73
C ARG A 99 50.92 -4.63 1.33
N ASN A 100 51.22 -5.31 2.44
CA ASN A 100 50.25 -6.11 3.16
C ASN A 100 49.14 -5.22 3.73
N ALA A 101 49.50 -4.08 4.34
CA ALA A 101 48.53 -3.11 4.85
C ALA A 101 47.61 -2.58 3.72
N ALA A 102 48.17 -2.20 2.57
CA ALA A 102 47.39 -1.76 1.42
C ALA A 102 46.44 -2.84 0.89
N THR A 103 46.90 -4.11 0.84
CA THR A 103 46.05 -5.24 0.40
C THR A 103 44.94 -5.54 1.40
N THR A 104 45.25 -5.58 2.70
CA THR A 104 44.27 -5.81 3.76
C THR A 104 43.21 -4.72 3.78
N SER A 105 43.63 -3.45 3.72
CA SER A 105 42.70 -2.31 3.65
C SER A 105 41.80 -2.37 2.42
N TYR A 106 42.36 -2.70 1.26
CA TYR A 106 41.58 -2.89 0.03
C TYR A 106 40.55 -4.01 0.18
N ASN A 107 40.96 -5.19 0.68
CA ASN A 107 40.08 -6.33 0.84
C ASN A 107 38.94 -6.04 1.81
N GLN A 108 39.21 -5.34 2.92
CA GLN A 108 38.18 -4.91 3.87
C GLN A 108 37.17 -3.96 3.20
N GLN A 109 37.66 -2.88 2.59
CA GLN A 109 36.78 -1.89 1.95
C GLN A 109 35.99 -2.47 0.78
N TYR A 110 36.59 -3.39 0.02
CA TYR A 110 35.91 -4.09 -1.07
C TYR A 110 34.84 -5.06 -0.54
N GLY A 111 35.11 -5.73 0.57
CA GLY A 111 34.14 -6.56 1.29
C GLY A 111 32.94 -5.74 1.75
N ASP A 112 33.19 -4.63 2.44
CA ASP A 112 32.14 -3.71 2.91
C ASP A 112 31.33 -3.13 1.74
N LEU A 113 32.00 -2.74 0.65
CA LEU A 113 31.34 -2.25 -0.56
C LEU A 113 30.41 -3.31 -1.16
N THR A 114 30.88 -4.56 -1.23
CA THR A 114 30.11 -5.69 -1.76
C THR A 114 28.89 -5.98 -0.89
N GLN A 115 29.07 -6.01 0.43
CA GLN A 115 27.98 -6.26 1.37
C GLN A 115 26.93 -5.15 1.33
N ASN A 116 27.36 -3.88 1.31
CA ASN A 116 26.45 -2.74 1.18
C ASN A 116 25.67 -2.79 -0.13
N TYR A 117 26.32 -3.12 -1.25
CA TYR A 117 25.65 -3.27 -2.53
C TYR A 117 24.61 -4.41 -2.51
N GLN A 118 24.95 -5.57 -1.93
CA GLN A 118 24.02 -6.69 -1.80
C GLN A 118 22.81 -6.36 -0.92
N ASN A 119 23.03 -5.66 0.21
CA ASN A 119 21.95 -5.21 1.08
C ASN A 119 21.02 -4.24 0.34
N ASN A 120 21.56 -3.21 -0.29
CA ASN A 120 20.79 -2.23 -1.06
C ASN A 120 20.01 -2.88 -2.21
N MET A 121 20.61 -3.85 -2.91
CA MET A 121 19.91 -4.59 -3.98
C MET A 121 18.74 -5.40 -3.41
N THR A 122 18.96 -6.10 -2.30
CA THR A 122 17.92 -6.91 -1.64
C THR A 122 16.77 -6.03 -1.16
N GLU A 123 17.08 -4.88 -0.55
CA GLU A 123 16.08 -3.90 -0.14
C GLU A 123 15.28 -3.35 -1.32
N LEU A 124 15.95 -3.01 -2.43
CA LEU A 124 15.31 -2.54 -3.65
C LEU A 124 14.38 -3.62 -4.25
N GLU A 125 14.81 -4.87 -4.30
CA GLU A 125 13.98 -5.99 -4.77
C GLU A 125 12.75 -6.22 -3.89
N ASN A 126 12.93 -6.19 -2.57
CA ASN A 126 11.83 -6.35 -1.62
C ASN A 126 10.83 -5.20 -1.73
N ALA A 127 11.31 -3.96 -1.84
CA ALA A 127 10.47 -2.79 -2.04
C ALA A 127 9.67 -2.90 -3.35
N TYR A 128 10.32 -3.26 -4.45
CA TYR A 128 9.66 -3.47 -5.73
C TYR A 128 8.58 -4.55 -5.67
N ARG A 129 8.89 -5.72 -5.10
CA ARG A 129 7.92 -6.82 -4.92
C ARG A 129 6.72 -6.37 -4.09
N LYS A 130 6.96 -5.63 -3.01
CA LYS A 130 5.92 -5.07 -2.16
C LYS A 130 5.05 -4.08 -2.94
N ASN A 131 5.66 -3.12 -3.65
CA ASN A 131 4.94 -2.10 -4.40
C ASN A 131 4.05 -2.72 -5.49
N ILE A 132 4.55 -3.70 -6.25
CA ILE A 132 3.75 -4.43 -7.24
C ILE A 132 2.59 -5.19 -6.58
N SER A 133 2.83 -5.82 -5.42
CA SER A 133 1.78 -6.50 -4.65
C SER A 133 0.71 -5.52 -4.18
N ASP A 134 1.11 -4.36 -3.65
CA ASP A 134 0.20 -3.32 -3.15
C ASP A 134 -0.64 -2.74 -4.29
N ILE A 135 -0.04 -2.50 -5.46
CA ILE A 135 -0.75 -2.03 -6.67
C ILE A 135 -1.83 -3.05 -7.09
N LYS A 136 -1.49 -4.35 -7.12
CA LYS A 136 -2.46 -5.41 -7.44
C LYS A 136 -3.57 -5.53 -6.39
N ALA A 137 -3.23 -5.42 -5.12
CA ALA A 137 -4.21 -5.45 -4.03
C ALA A 137 -5.18 -4.27 -4.13
N ALA A 138 -4.67 -3.08 -4.44
CA ALA A 138 -5.47 -1.88 -4.68
C ALA A 138 -6.41 -2.05 -5.88
N GLN A 139 -5.92 -2.60 -7.01
CA GLN A 139 -6.77 -2.89 -8.18
C GLN A 139 -7.96 -3.79 -7.81
N ASN A 140 -7.69 -4.88 -7.09
CA ASN A 140 -8.73 -5.82 -6.67
C ASN A 140 -9.71 -5.17 -5.69
N ALA A 141 -9.23 -4.37 -4.74
CA ALA A 141 -10.07 -3.67 -3.77
C ALA A 141 -11.00 -2.66 -4.46
N ASP A 142 -10.49 -1.90 -5.43
CA ASP A 142 -11.27 -0.92 -6.19
C ASP A 142 -12.34 -1.61 -7.06
N ALA A 143 -11.99 -2.72 -7.72
CA ALA A 143 -12.95 -3.51 -8.49
C ALA A 143 -14.09 -4.05 -7.60
N TRP A 144 -13.76 -4.56 -6.42
CA TRP A 144 -14.76 -5.05 -5.46
C TRP A 144 -15.67 -3.93 -4.92
N ALA A 145 -15.10 -2.76 -4.61
CA ALA A 145 -15.88 -1.62 -4.14
C ALA A 145 -16.91 -1.19 -5.20
N ARG A 146 -16.48 -0.99 -6.45
CA ARG A 146 -17.36 -0.60 -7.56
C ARG A 146 -18.43 -1.66 -7.87
N ALA A 147 -18.05 -2.94 -7.81
CA ALA A 147 -18.99 -4.04 -8.00
C ALA A 147 -20.07 -4.09 -6.92
N ASN A 148 -19.68 -3.92 -5.65
CA ASN A 148 -20.61 -3.90 -4.53
C ASN A 148 -21.59 -2.72 -4.62
N ASP A 149 -21.11 -1.54 -5.00
CA ASP A 149 -21.97 -0.36 -5.17
C ASP A 149 -22.97 -0.54 -6.32
N SER A 150 -22.51 -1.09 -7.45
CA SER A 150 -23.37 -1.38 -8.62
C SER A 150 -24.43 -2.44 -8.30
N TRP A 151 -24.03 -3.49 -7.56
CA TRP A 151 -24.95 -4.54 -7.11
C TRP A 151 -26.00 -4.00 -6.12
N ALA A 152 -25.59 -3.14 -5.18
CA ALA A 152 -26.52 -2.51 -4.25
C ALA A 152 -27.54 -1.62 -4.97
N ALA A 153 -27.12 -0.85 -5.98
CA ALA A 153 -28.01 -0.04 -6.81
C ALA A 153 -29.03 -0.92 -7.57
N TYR A 154 -28.57 -2.02 -8.17
CA TYR A 154 -29.45 -2.97 -8.85
C TYR A 154 -30.52 -3.56 -7.92
N LEU A 155 -30.14 -3.92 -6.68
CA LEU A 155 -31.09 -4.44 -5.70
C LEU A 155 -32.12 -3.40 -5.25
N GLN A 156 -31.73 -2.12 -5.17
CA GLN A 156 -32.66 -1.03 -4.85
C GLN A 156 -33.67 -0.82 -5.98
N GLU A 157 -33.23 -0.77 -7.23
CA GLU A 157 -34.13 -0.63 -8.39
C GLU A 157 -35.15 -1.78 -8.46
N GLN A 158 -34.71 -3.00 -8.18
CA GLN A 158 -35.57 -4.18 -8.07
C GLN A 158 -36.58 -4.10 -6.92
N ALA A 159 -36.22 -3.47 -5.81
CA ALA A 159 -37.13 -3.26 -4.69
C ALA A 159 -38.18 -2.18 -5.01
N GLU A 160 -37.76 -1.09 -5.67
CA GLU A 160 -38.63 0.00 -6.10
C GLU A 160 -39.66 -0.46 -7.14
N LYS A 161 -39.23 -1.23 -8.15
CA LYS A 161 -40.16 -1.81 -9.15
C LYS A 161 -41.23 -2.66 -8.50
N ARG A 162 -40.84 -3.55 -7.57
CA ARG A 162 -41.81 -4.38 -6.83
C ARG A 162 -42.73 -3.54 -5.93
N ALA A 163 -42.23 -2.46 -5.34
CA ALA A 163 -43.05 -1.55 -4.54
C ALA A 163 -44.07 -0.79 -5.41
N GLN A 164 -43.69 -0.35 -6.61
CA GLN A 164 -44.57 0.29 -7.58
C GLN A 164 -45.67 -0.68 -8.06
N GLU A 165 -45.29 -1.91 -8.45
CA GLU A 165 -46.23 -2.96 -8.85
C GLU A 165 -47.26 -3.25 -7.74
N GLN A 166 -46.82 -3.31 -6.47
CA GLN A 166 -47.72 -3.50 -5.33
C GLN A 166 -48.68 -2.32 -5.14
N TRP A 167 -48.19 -1.09 -5.31
CA TRP A 167 -49.01 0.12 -5.19
C TRP A 167 -50.06 0.22 -6.29
N ASP A 168 -49.71 -0.11 -7.53
CA ASP A 168 -50.64 -0.14 -8.66
C ASP A 168 -51.72 -1.22 -8.47
N MET A 169 -51.32 -2.40 -7.97
CA MET A 169 -52.27 -3.46 -7.61
C MET A 169 -53.21 -3.05 -6.48
N GLU A 170 -52.74 -2.30 -5.47
CA GLU A 170 -53.60 -1.78 -4.40
C GLU A 170 -54.58 -0.72 -4.93
N LYS A 171 -54.13 0.16 -5.83
CA LYS A 171 -54.99 1.12 -6.53
C LYS A 171 -56.09 0.42 -7.31
N GLN A 172 -55.76 -0.58 -8.12
CA GLN A 172 -56.74 -1.35 -8.89
C GLN A 172 -57.76 -2.07 -7.98
N LYS A 173 -57.32 -2.63 -6.84
CA LYS A 173 -58.23 -3.23 -5.85
C LYS A 173 -59.17 -2.21 -5.18
N LYS A 174 -58.75 -0.96 -5.01
CA LYS A 174 -59.59 0.12 -4.46
C LYS A 174 -60.57 0.67 -5.49
N THR A 175 -60.17 0.83 -6.75
CA THR A 175 -61.07 1.27 -7.82
C THR A 175 -62.06 0.18 -8.26
N GLY A 176 -61.72 -1.10 -8.13
CA GLY A 176 -62.65 -2.22 -8.37
C GLY A 176 -63.70 -2.44 -7.27
N ARG A 177 -63.62 -1.70 -6.15
CA ARG A 177 -64.58 -1.78 -5.03
C ARG A 177 -65.66 -0.69 -5.04
N SER A 178 -65.72 0.17 -6.06
CA SER A 178 -66.68 1.28 -6.13
C SER A 178 -67.88 1.09 -7.07
N SER A 179 -68.24 -0.15 -7.43
CA SER A 179 -69.54 -0.43 -8.06
C SER A 179 -70.25 -1.61 -7.40
N GLY A 180 -70.95 -1.34 -6.31
CA GLY A 180 -71.77 -2.31 -5.60
C GLY A 180 -72.33 -1.69 -4.33
N GLY A 181 -73.42 -0.96 -4.46
CA GLY A 181 -74.04 -0.21 -3.37
C GLY A 181 -74.72 -1.06 -2.31
N GLY A 182 -75.13 -0.39 -1.24
CA GLY A 182 -76.28 -0.79 -0.43
C GLY A 182 -76.02 -1.06 1.05
N GLY A 183 -76.21 -0.02 1.87
CA GLY A 183 -77.03 -0.07 3.09
C GLY A 183 -76.47 -0.70 4.38
N GLY A 184 -76.82 -0.09 5.52
CA GLY A 184 -76.93 -0.79 6.80
C GLY A 184 -76.13 -0.19 7.96
N SER A 185 -76.87 0.31 8.95
CA SER A 185 -76.42 1.02 10.15
C SER A 185 -75.98 0.09 11.30
N THR A 186 -75.51 0.73 12.39
CA THR A 186 -75.40 0.33 13.81
C THR A 186 -74.20 -0.48 14.33
N GLY A 187 -73.59 0.03 15.42
CA GLY A 187 -73.05 -0.82 16.50
C GLY A 187 -71.59 -0.60 16.92
N ASN A 188 -71.38 0.22 17.95
CA ASN A 188 -70.11 0.51 18.65
C ASN A 188 -69.46 -0.70 19.35
N SER A 189 -68.17 -0.99 19.10
CA SER A 189 -67.17 -1.49 20.09
C SER A 189 -65.79 -1.77 19.45
N GLY A 190 -64.91 -0.76 19.48
CA GLY A 190 -63.63 -0.91 20.19
C GLY A 190 -62.55 -1.88 19.72
N THR A 191 -62.37 -2.17 18.43
CA THR A 191 -61.03 -2.55 17.92
C THR A 191 -60.85 -2.01 16.50
N MET A 192 -59.96 -1.03 16.32
CA MET A 192 -59.56 -0.61 14.97
C MET A 192 -59.00 -1.83 14.23
N THR A 193 -59.49 -2.10 13.03
CA THR A 193 -58.87 -3.10 12.16
C THR A 193 -57.42 -2.72 11.89
N GLU A 194 -56.56 -3.71 11.63
CA GLU A 194 -55.14 -3.51 11.38
C GLU A 194 -54.85 -2.50 10.26
N TYR A 195 -55.80 -2.31 9.34
CA TYR A 195 -55.76 -1.31 8.28
C TYR A 195 -56.07 0.11 8.79
N GLN A 196 -57.08 0.27 9.64
CA GLN A 196 -57.46 1.55 10.23
C GLN A 196 -56.40 2.05 11.23
N LYS A 197 -55.77 1.14 11.99
CA LYS A 197 -54.60 1.47 12.81
C LYS A 197 -53.44 1.99 11.94
N ARG A 198 -53.21 1.36 10.79
CA ARG A 198 -52.16 1.74 9.84
C ARG A 198 -52.43 3.08 9.17
N SER A 199 -53.63 3.34 8.69
CA SER A 199 -53.94 4.65 8.07
C SER A 199 -53.90 5.78 9.09
N ALA A 200 -54.28 5.52 10.34
CA ALA A 200 -54.16 6.49 11.44
C ALA A 200 -52.69 6.77 11.81
N MET A 201 -51.84 5.72 11.85
CA MET A 201 -50.39 5.89 12.03
C MET A 201 -49.75 6.63 10.86
N GLU A 202 -50.11 6.30 9.62
CA GLU A 202 -49.61 6.96 8.42
C GLU A 202 -50.01 8.44 8.37
N ALA A 203 -51.25 8.77 8.75
CA ALA A 203 -51.73 10.15 8.85
C ALA A 203 -51.03 10.91 9.98
N ALA A 204 -50.79 10.27 11.14
CA ALA A 204 -50.07 10.85 12.27
C ALA A 204 -48.59 11.09 11.94
N ASP A 205 -47.94 10.17 11.24
CA ASP A 205 -46.55 10.30 10.81
C ASP A 205 -46.39 11.38 9.73
N LYS A 206 -47.31 11.45 8.76
CA LYS A 206 -47.34 12.54 7.76
C LYS A 206 -47.56 13.90 8.42
N ALA A 207 -48.48 14.01 9.38
CA ALA A 207 -48.72 15.24 10.13
C ALA A 207 -47.52 15.66 11.00
N ALA A 208 -46.70 14.69 11.44
CA ALA A 208 -45.47 14.92 12.19
C ALA A 208 -44.20 15.06 11.32
N GLY A 209 -44.33 15.05 9.98
CA GLY A 209 -43.19 15.14 9.05
C GLY A 209 -42.28 13.90 9.04
N ARG A 210 -42.79 12.74 9.44
CA ARG A 210 -42.08 11.44 9.48
C ARG A 210 -42.45 10.59 8.26
N ASP A 211 -41.52 9.76 7.81
CA ASP A 211 -41.72 8.86 6.66
C ASP A 211 -42.57 7.64 7.09
N PRO A 212 -43.78 7.47 6.55
CA PRO A 212 -44.70 6.40 6.96
C PRO A 212 -44.26 4.98 6.55
N TYR A 213 -43.23 4.85 5.69
CA TYR A 213 -42.64 3.56 5.32
C TYR A 213 -41.37 3.22 6.11
N ALA A 214 -41.13 3.94 7.21
CA ALA A 214 -40.05 3.73 8.17
C ALA A 214 -39.87 2.27 8.62
N TRP A 215 -40.95 1.50 8.74
CA TRP A 215 -40.93 0.12 9.23
C TRP A 215 -40.36 -0.90 8.22
N GLN A 216 -40.26 -0.55 6.93
CA GLN A 216 -39.62 -1.39 5.90
C GLN A 216 -38.13 -1.07 5.71
N LYS A 217 -37.63 0.02 6.30
CA LYS A 217 -36.22 0.38 6.23
C LYS A 217 -35.46 -0.30 7.37
N ARG A 218 -34.53 -1.20 7.04
CA ARG A 218 -33.51 -1.67 7.98
C ARG A 218 -32.69 -0.46 8.42
N TYR A 219 -32.94 0.06 9.62
CA TYR A 219 -32.13 1.13 10.19
C TYR A 219 -30.71 0.62 10.47
N TYR A 220 -29.71 1.41 10.11
CA TYR A 220 -28.32 1.11 10.41
C TYR A 220 -27.95 1.79 11.73
N LEU A 221 -27.67 0.99 12.75
CA LEU A 221 -27.18 1.47 14.04
C LEU A 221 -25.68 1.76 13.93
N ASN A 222 -25.27 3.00 14.24
CA ASN A 222 -23.85 3.33 14.30
C ASN A 222 -23.23 2.92 15.65
N ALA A 223 -21.90 2.96 15.77
CA ALA A 223 -21.17 2.63 17.02
C ALA A 223 -21.50 3.56 18.21
N THR A 224 -22.34 4.59 18.03
CA THR A 224 -22.84 5.49 19.08
C THR A 224 -24.30 5.24 19.44
N GLY A 225 -24.93 4.18 18.92
CA GLY A 225 -26.30 3.81 19.24
C GLY A 225 -27.38 4.65 18.55
N LYS A 226 -27.03 5.43 17.52
CA LYS A 226 -27.98 6.25 16.76
C LYS A 226 -28.40 5.55 15.46
N TRP A 227 -29.69 5.65 15.14
CA TRP A 227 -30.32 5.01 14.00
C TRP A 227 -30.33 5.93 12.77
N TYR A 228 -29.93 5.42 11.61
CA TYR A 228 -29.91 6.15 10.34
C TYR A 228 -30.68 5.42 9.24
N ARG A 229 -31.22 6.19 8.29
CA ARG A 229 -32.12 5.68 7.23
C ARG A 229 -31.34 4.96 6.13
N THR A 230 -30.04 5.25 5.98
CA THR A 230 -29.14 4.53 5.06
C THR A 230 -27.76 4.25 5.69
N GLN A 231 -27.04 3.25 5.16
CA GLN A 231 -25.67 2.94 5.61
C GLN A 231 -24.68 4.07 5.24
N ALA A 232 -24.96 4.81 4.17
CA ALA A 232 -24.18 5.98 3.76
C ALA A 232 -24.30 7.13 4.78
N GLU A 233 -25.52 7.42 5.26
CA GLU A 233 -25.75 8.40 6.33
C GLU A 233 -25.07 8.00 7.64
N ALA A 234 -25.14 6.72 8.01
CA ALA A 234 -24.45 6.21 9.20
C ALA A 234 -22.91 6.38 9.09
N ARG A 235 -22.33 6.17 7.91
CA ARG A 235 -20.89 6.35 7.62
C ARG A 235 -20.47 7.81 7.58
N GLU A 236 -21.26 8.67 6.95
CA GLU A 236 -21.10 10.14 6.97
C GLU A 236 -21.10 10.70 8.40
N ALA A 237 -22.05 10.25 9.22
CA ALA A 237 -22.15 10.66 10.62
C ALA A 237 -20.96 10.20 11.46
N LEU A 238 -20.40 9.01 11.18
CA LEU A 238 -19.19 8.50 11.83
C LEU A 238 -17.94 9.28 11.41
N LYS A 239 -17.82 9.65 10.13
CA LYS A 239 -16.74 10.55 9.64
C LYS A 239 -16.81 11.93 10.30
N LYS A 240 -17.98 12.55 10.37
CA LYS A 240 -18.19 13.84 11.06
C LYS A 240 -17.92 13.77 12.57
N ALA A 241 -18.14 12.61 13.18
CA ALA A 241 -17.85 12.38 14.61
C ALA A 241 -16.41 11.90 14.89
N GLY A 242 -15.54 11.83 13.88
CA GLY A 242 -14.14 11.42 14.04
C GLY A 242 -13.94 9.94 14.43
N LYS A 243 -14.91 9.07 14.17
CA LYS A 243 -14.87 7.64 14.56
C LYS A 243 -14.86 6.74 13.31
N SER A 244 -13.99 5.72 13.31
CA SER A 244 -13.91 4.74 12.22
C SER A 244 -15.11 3.78 12.21
N PRO A 245 -15.66 3.41 11.04
CA PRO A 245 -16.78 2.48 10.92
C PRO A 245 -16.44 1.02 11.31
N TYR A 246 -15.17 0.70 11.53
CA TYR A 246 -14.73 -0.60 12.04
C TYR A 246 -14.30 -0.45 13.50
N GLY A 247 -15.22 -0.67 14.43
CA GLY A 247 -15.00 -0.53 15.87
C GLY A 247 -15.59 -1.68 16.69
N LYS A 248 -14.73 -2.67 16.99
CA LYS A 248 -14.83 -3.77 17.97
C LYS A 248 -15.88 -4.86 17.71
N GLN A 249 -15.46 -5.92 17.02
CA GLN A 249 -15.98 -7.27 17.29
C GLN A 249 -15.60 -7.64 18.73
N LYS A 250 -16.59 -7.79 19.61
CA LYS A 250 -16.40 -8.46 20.90
C LYS A 250 -16.79 -9.93 20.72
N LYS A 251 -15.80 -10.76 21.05
CA LYS A 251 -15.74 -12.21 21.29
C LYS A 251 -17.04 -13.01 21.13
#